data_AF-A0A960N1S1-F1
#
_entry.id   AF-A0A960N1S1-F1
#
_cell.length_a   1.000
_cell.length_b   1.000
_cell.length_c   1.000
_cell.angle_alpha   90.00
_cell.angle_beta   90.00
_cell.angle_gamma   90.00
#
_symmetry.space_group_name_H-M   'P 1'
#
loop_
_entity.id
_entity.type
_entity.pdbx_description
1 polymer ?
#
loop_
_entity_poly.entity_id
_entity_poly.type
_entity_poly.pdbx_seq_one_letter_code
_entity_poly.pdbx_strand_id
1 'polypeptide(L)'
;MIYRLLFLPVLFFCSVFDLHAEDPASNFVTHGPMLGMVTDHGVRVWARTHRPGEFTVRYGTQVEHLDLESVTVTTVHEHDDTGWVELDGLSADTVYHYQVTIGGIPFGPAGSFRTLPSAKDHVEPTHNPRGLFNFRFQFGSCANQNPKNGIGPSLPTYGTMARELLGKTHFSIMNGDFIYEEHRSMPVSDWLMEAGLTADQTPGILRLAPNVAGLWENYKSYLGRGVNMANWQRNMPTVFTFDDHELVNDMRGCGTIGFRERRAVFRDIGIRAWNDYVGWANPRATSRDIHFGTAKLQEGSDILLDESADFTRLDLSQMANLHVHWGTASAGEDDIRLDKEPPANPNAGVFG
;
A
#
# COMPACT_ATOMS: atom_id res chain seq x y z
N MET A 1 8.81 -52.34 -57.49
CA MET A 1 9.42 -51.39 -56.54
C MET A 1 8.65 -50.08 -56.66
N ILE A 2 7.59 -49.93 -55.86
CA ILE A 2 6.60 -48.84 -55.96
C ILE A 2 6.74 -48.02 -54.67
N TYR A 3 7.20 -46.77 -54.78
CA TYR A 3 7.28 -45.84 -53.66
C TYR A 3 5.88 -45.25 -53.40
N ARG A 4 5.33 -45.50 -52.21
CA ARG A 4 4.15 -44.80 -51.68
C ARG A 4 4.62 -43.56 -50.92
N LEU A 5 4.29 -42.37 -51.43
CA LEU A 5 4.37 -41.13 -50.65
C LEU A 5 3.26 -41.12 -49.60
N LEU A 6 3.65 -41.02 -48.33
CA LEU A 6 2.78 -40.74 -47.19
C LEU A 6 2.65 -39.21 -47.05
N PHE A 7 1.45 -38.68 -47.29
CA PHE A 7 1.08 -37.32 -46.93
C PHE A 7 0.69 -37.29 -45.44
N LEU A 8 1.49 -36.61 -44.61
CA LEU A 8 1.14 -36.28 -43.24
C LEU A 8 0.35 -34.96 -43.24
N PRO A 9 -0.89 -34.89 -42.70
CA PRO A 9 -1.57 -33.62 -42.51
C PRO A 9 -0.98 -32.92 -41.28
N VAL A 10 -0.36 -31.76 -41.49
CA VAL A 10 0.05 -30.85 -40.41
C VAL A 10 -1.21 -30.15 -39.90
N LEU A 11 -1.69 -30.56 -38.72
CA LEU A 11 -2.74 -29.87 -37.98
C LEU A 11 -2.16 -28.59 -37.37
N PHE A 12 -2.55 -27.44 -37.93
CA PHE A 12 -2.23 -26.12 -37.39
C PHE A 12 -3.12 -25.88 -36.17
N PHE A 13 -2.58 -26.08 -34.96
CA PHE A 13 -3.23 -25.68 -33.72
C PHE A 13 -3.12 -24.15 -33.59
N CYS A 14 -4.15 -23.42 -34.01
CA CYS A 14 -4.31 -22.03 -33.62
C CYS A 14 -4.65 -22.00 -32.12
N SER A 15 -3.65 -21.73 -31.29
CA SER A 15 -3.85 -21.31 -29.90
C SER A 15 -4.60 -19.98 -29.92
N VAL A 16 -5.91 -20.02 -29.65
CA VAL A 16 -6.67 -18.83 -29.31
C VAL A 16 -6.18 -18.42 -27.93
N PHE A 17 -5.31 -17.40 -27.89
CA PHE A 17 -5.10 -16.66 -26.65
C PHE A 17 -6.40 -15.90 -26.39
N ASP A 18 -7.18 -16.36 -25.42
CA ASP A 18 -8.28 -15.57 -24.86
C ASP A 18 -7.66 -14.38 -24.12
N LEU A 19 -7.37 -13.32 -24.87
CA LEU A 19 -7.20 -11.99 -24.32
C LEU A 19 -8.61 -11.56 -23.87
N HIS A 20 -9.00 -11.91 -22.65
CA HIS A 20 -10.16 -11.28 -22.02
C HIS A 20 -9.83 -9.80 -21.87
N ALA A 21 -10.24 -8.99 -22.85
CA ALA A 21 -10.39 -7.56 -22.64
C ALA A 21 -11.40 -7.41 -21.50
N GLU A 22 -10.95 -6.97 -20.33
CA GLU A 22 -11.85 -6.59 -19.24
C GLU A 22 -12.84 -5.58 -19.80
N ASP A 23 -14.14 -5.86 -19.66
CA ASP A 23 -15.17 -4.85 -19.89
C ASP A 23 -14.91 -3.72 -18.88
N PRO A 24 -14.53 -2.51 -19.30
CA PRO A 24 -14.26 -1.41 -18.38
C PRO A 24 -15.47 -1.06 -17.49
N ALA A 25 -16.68 -1.51 -17.86
CA ALA A 25 -17.87 -1.37 -17.03
C ALA A 25 -17.90 -2.32 -15.81
N SER A 26 -17.00 -3.31 -15.74
CA SER A 26 -16.93 -4.31 -14.65
C SER A 26 -15.93 -3.97 -13.54
N ASN A 27 -15.01 -3.03 -13.78
CA ASN A 27 -14.00 -2.60 -12.80
C ASN A 27 -14.06 -1.07 -12.60
N PHE A 28 -13.73 -0.61 -11.39
CA PHE A 28 -13.79 0.80 -11.03
C PHE A 28 -12.86 1.08 -9.85
N VAL A 29 -12.49 2.35 -9.64
CA VAL A 29 -11.74 2.77 -8.46
C VAL A 29 -12.66 2.78 -7.24
N THR A 30 -12.33 1.98 -6.23
CA THR A 30 -13.08 1.91 -4.96
C THR A 30 -12.59 2.93 -3.94
N HIS A 31 -11.27 3.12 -3.85
CA HIS A 31 -10.64 4.02 -2.89
C HIS A 31 -9.53 4.84 -3.55
N GLY A 32 -9.33 6.05 -3.02
CA GLY A 32 -8.42 7.04 -3.59
C GLY A 32 -9.10 7.97 -4.60
N PRO A 33 -8.33 8.70 -5.41
CA PRO A 33 -6.86 8.68 -5.42
C PRO A 33 -6.24 9.32 -4.17
N MET A 34 -5.03 8.90 -3.83
CA MET A 34 -4.19 9.54 -2.81
C MET A 34 -2.86 9.97 -3.41
N LEU A 35 -2.30 11.07 -2.89
CA LEU A 35 -1.01 11.62 -3.30
C LEU A 35 0.07 11.38 -2.23
N GLY A 36 1.27 11.04 -2.67
CA GLY A 36 2.42 10.82 -1.80
C GLY A 36 3.74 11.22 -2.46
N MET A 37 4.82 11.29 -1.68
CA MET A 37 6.20 11.52 -2.14
C MET A 37 6.34 12.58 -3.26
N VAL A 38 5.95 13.84 -2.98
CA VAL A 38 6.18 14.93 -3.95
C VAL A 38 7.64 15.38 -3.95
N THR A 39 8.19 15.59 -5.13
CA THR A 39 9.52 16.17 -5.37
C THR A 39 9.37 17.43 -6.23
N ASP A 40 10.49 18.07 -6.59
CA ASP A 40 10.49 19.16 -7.56
C ASP A 40 10.27 18.69 -9.01
N HIS A 41 10.20 17.38 -9.24
CA HIS A 41 10.05 16.78 -10.57
C HIS A 41 9.04 15.63 -10.63
N GLY A 42 8.33 15.34 -9.54
CA GLY A 42 7.42 14.21 -9.52
C GLY A 42 6.48 14.13 -8.32
N VAL A 43 5.57 13.17 -8.39
CA VAL A 43 4.64 12.80 -7.31
C VAL A 43 4.20 11.35 -7.49
N ARG A 44 3.78 10.69 -6.41
CA ARG A 44 3.14 9.37 -6.48
C ARG A 44 1.63 9.47 -6.35
N VAL A 45 0.93 8.67 -7.14
CA VAL A 45 -0.53 8.57 -7.15
C VAL A 45 -0.92 7.13 -6.88
N TRP A 46 -1.76 6.91 -5.87
CA TRP A 46 -2.27 5.59 -5.47
C TRP A 46 -3.77 5.48 -5.72
N ALA A 47 -4.23 4.28 -6.05
CA ALA A 47 -5.63 3.92 -6.13
C ALA A 47 -5.84 2.43 -5.77
N ARG A 48 -7.08 2.08 -5.40
CA ARG A 48 -7.54 0.70 -5.25
C ARG A 48 -8.66 0.41 -6.24
N THR A 49 -8.54 -0.63 -7.04
CA THR A 49 -9.58 -1.07 -7.98
C THR A 49 -10.59 -1.98 -7.28
N HIS A 50 -11.73 -2.27 -7.91
CA HIS A 50 -12.74 -3.16 -7.37
C HIS A 50 -12.34 -4.63 -7.48
N ARG A 51 -11.64 -4.96 -8.57
CA ARG A 51 -11.05 -6.25 -8.89
C ARG A 51 -9.63 -6.03 -9.44
N PRO A 52 -8.77 -7.05 -9.50
CA PRO A 52 -7.52 -6.98 -10.25
C PRO A 52 -7.78 -6.41 -11.62
N GLY A 53 -6.86 -5.59 -12.11
CA GLY A 53 -7.01 -4.92 -13.39
C GLY A 53 -5.98 -3.82 -13.55
N GLU A 54 -6.19 -2.98 -14.55
CA GLU A 54 -5.24 -1.95 -14.93
C GLU A 54 -5.81 -0.55 -14.78
N PHE A 55 -5.02 0.38 -14.26
CA PHE A 55 -5.33 1.81 -14.28
C PHE A 55 -4.14 2.64 -14.77
N THR A 56 -4.44 3.85 -15.25
CA THR A 56 -3.46 4.88 -15.57
C THR A 56 -3.86 6.20 -14.92
N VAL A 57 -2.96 7.17 -14.92
CA VAL A 57 -3.22 8.54 -14.47
C VAL A 57 -3.02 9.49 -15.63
N ARG A 58 -4.08 10.23 -15.99
CA ARG A 58 -4.04 11.35 -16.92
C ARG A 58 -3.72 12.62 -16.16
N TYR A 59 -2.81 13.46 -16.64
CA TYR A 59 -2.42 14.68 -15.95
C TYR A 59 -1.99 15.81 -16.90
N GLY A 60 -1.99 17.04 -16.40
CA GLY A 60 -1.64 18.24 -17.16
C GLY A 60 -1.68 19.50 -16.29
N THR A 61 -1.24 20.64 -16.82
CA THR A 61 -1.22 21.93 -16.11
C THR A 61 -2.52 22.73 -16.26
N GLN A 62 -3.45 22.23 -17.07
CA GLN A 62 -4.79 22.81 -17.27
C GLN A 62 -5.83 21.72 -17.01
N VAL A 63 -6.91 22.06 -16.31
CA VAL A 63 -7.96 21.11 -15.91
C VAL A 63 -8.60 20.44 -17.13
N GLU A 64 -8.76 21.18 -18.21
CA GLU A 64 -9.42 20.75 -19.44
C GLU A 64 -8.49 19.96 -20.38
N HIS A 65 -7.17 19.94 -20.09
CA HIS A 65 -6.14 19.36 -20.96
C HIS A 65 -5.20 18.44 -20.16
N LEU A 66 -5.68 17.24 -19.84
CA LEU A 66 -4.91 16.17 -19.21
C LEU A 66 -4.24 15.29 -20.29
N ASP A 67 -3.33 15.89 -21.06
CA ASP A 67 -2.75 15.29 -22.25
C ASP A 67 -1.60 14.30 -21.97
N LEU A 68 -1.03 14.34 -20.76
CA LEU A 68 0.00 13.40 -20.31
C LEU A 68 -0.65 12.18 -19.65
N GLU A 69 0.06 11.06 -19.70
CA GLU A 69 -0.40 9.78 -19.18
C GLU A 69 0.76 9.06 -18.46
N SER A 70 0.45 8.39 -17.35
CA SER A 70 1.40 7.57 -16.62
C SER A 70 1.66 6.24 -17.34
N VAL A 71 2.66 5.50 -16.87
CA VAL A 71 2.69 4.06 -17.15
C VAL A 71 1.47 3.36 -16.55
N THR A 72 1.08 2.23 -17.13
CA THR A 72 0.01 1.38 -16.62
C THR A 72 0.40 0.74 -15.28
N VAL A 73 -0.53 0.75 -14.34
CA VAL A 73 -0.43 0.03 -13.07
C VAL A 73 -1.37 -1.16 -13.10
N THR A 74 -0.84 -2.34 -12.79
CA THR A 74 -1.64 -3.55 -12.58
C THR A 74 -1.86 -3.76 -11.09
N THR A 75 -3.11 -3.91 -10.69
CA THR A 75 -3.50 -4.29 -9.33
C THR A 75 -3.75 -5.78 -9.25
N VAL A 76 -3.43 -6.39 -8.10
CA VAL A 76 -3.58 -7.83 -7.88
C VAL A 76 -4.06 -8.12 -6.46
N HIS A 77 -4.69 -9.28 -6.28
CA HIS A 77 -5.24 -9.71 -5.00
C HIS A 77 -4.18 -9.88 -3.90
N GLU A 78 -2.93 -10.16 -4.25
CA GLU A 78 -1.81 -10.22 -3.31
C GLU A 78 -1.62 -8.90 -2.54
N HIS A 79 -2.08 -7.78 -3.10
CA HIS A 79 -1.98 -6.42 -2.57
C HIS A 79 -3.36 -5.79 -2.30
N ASP A 80 -4.40 -6.60 -2.12
CA ASP A 80 -5.80 -6.13 -1.96
C ASP A 80 -6.25 -5.17 -3.06
N ASP A 81 -5.84 -5.47 -4.30
CA ASP A 81 -6.18 -4.71 -5.50
C ASP A 81 -5.77 -3.23 -5.43
N THR A 82 -4.72 -2.93 -4.64
CA THR A 82 -4.11 -1.62 -4.53
C THR A 82 -2.93 -1.47 -5.50
N GLY A 83 -2.63 -0.24 -5.88
CA GLY A 83 -1.48 0.07 -6.71
C GLY A 83 -1.15 1.56 -6.72
N TRP A 84 0.06 1.90 -7.14
CA TRP A 84 0.51 3.28 -7.27
C TRP A 84 1.48 3.47 -8.43
N VAL A 85 1.59 4.71 -8.91
CA VAL A 85 2.51 5.11 -9.97
C VAL A 85 3.23 6.40 -9.60
N GLU A 86 4.48 6.53 -10.02
CA GLU A 86 5.22 7.80 -9.97
C GLU A 86 5.03 8.55 -11.28
N LEU A 87 4.56 9.79 -11.19
CA LEU A 87 4.61 10.77 -12.27
C LEU A 87 5.95 11.49 -12.14
N ASP A 88 6.78 11.41 -13.17
CA ASP A 88 8.16 11.92 -13.17
C ASP A 88 8.37 12.89 -14.34
N GLY A 89 9.48 13.64 -14.33
CA GLY A 89 9.83 14.63 -15.36
C GLY A 89 8.95 15.88 -15.33
N LEU A 90 8.31 16.16 -14.20
CA LEU A 90 7.46 17.33 -14.01
C LEU A 90 8.30 18.60 -13.83
N SER A 91 7.72 19.75 -14.16
CA SER A 91 8.33 21.05 -13.87
C SER A 91 8.23 21.36 -12.38
N ALA A 92 9.26 22.00 -11.82
CA ALA A 92 9.28 22.45 -10.43
C ALA A 92 8.26 23.58 -10.18
N ASP A 93 7.83 23.71 -8.93
CA ASP A 93 6.86 24.71 -8.44
C ASP A 93 5.62 24.89 -9.34
N THR A 94 5.15 23.80 -9.94
CA THR A 94 4.09 23.81 -10.96
C THR A 94 2.86 23.07 -10.45
N VAL A 95 1.69 23.67 -10.66
CA VAL A 95 0.41 23.02 -10.36
C VAL A 95 0.04 22.08 -11.50
N TYR A 96 -0.26 20.84 -11.15
CA TYR A 96 -0.79 19.83 -12.04
C TYR A 96 -2.18 19.39 -11.56
N HIS A 97 -3.03 19.09 -12.53
CA HIS A 97 -4.31 18.43 -12.35
C HIS A 97 -4.19 16.98 -12.83
N TYR A 98 -4.94 16.08 -12.21
CA TYR A 98 -4.88 14.67 -12.59
C TYR A 98 -6.22 13.95 -12.38
N GLN A 99 -6.36 12.83 -13.08
CA GLN A 99 -7.51 11.94 -13.04
C GLN A 99 -7.05 10.50 -13.22
N VAL A 100 -7.50 9.61 -12.34
CA VAL A 100 -7.30 8.15 -12.53
C VAL A 100 -8.27 7.65 -13.58
N THR A 101 -7.79 6.79 -14.48
CA THR A 101 -8.62 6.17 -15.52
C THR A 101 -8.41 4.66 -15.59
N ILE A 102 -9.46 3.93 -15.97
CA ILE A 102 -9.43 2.50 -16.30
C ILE A 102 -9.94 2.39 -17.74
N GLY A 103 -9.14 1.80 -18.63
CA GLY A 103 -9.46 1.75 -20.07
C GLY A 103 -9.70 3.14 -20.70
N GLY A 104 -9.03 4.18 -20.18
CA GLY A 104 -9.22 5.58 -20.62
C GLY A 104 -10.47 6.27 -20.06
N ILE A 105 -11.30 5.59 -19.27
CA ILE A 105 -12.50 6.15 -18.65
C ILE A 105 -12.15 6.73 -17.27
N PRO A 106 -12.47 8.01 -16.98
CA PRO A 106 -12.28 8.60 -15.65
C PRO A 106 -13.04 7.89 -14.54
N PHE A 107 -12.36 7.59 -13.43
CA PHE A 107 -12.97 7.02 -12.22
C PHE A 107 -12.62 7.82 -10.97
N GLY A 108 -13.62 8.00 -10.11
CA GLY A 108 -13.49 8.79 -8.89
C GLY A 108 -13.27 10.29 -9.17
N PRO A 109 -13.10 11.08 -8.11
CA PRO A 109 -12.89 12.51 -8.25
C PRO A 109 -11.48 12.85 -8.76
N ALA A 110 -11.38 13.83 -9.65
CA ALA A 110 -10.13 14.46 -10.03
C ALA A 110 -9.43 15.11 -8.82
N GLY A 111 -8.12 15.32 -8.94
CA GLY A 111 -7.30 15.99 -7.93
C GLY A 111 -6.31 16.97 -8.54
N SER A 112 -5.54 17.61 -7.68
CA SER A 112 -4.45 18.51 -8.08
C SER A 112 -3.31 18.48 -7.07
N PHE A 113 -2.12 18.85 -7.51
CA PHE A 113 -0.95 18.97 -6.64
C PHE A 113 0.01 20.03 -7.17
N ARG A 114 0.97 20.43 -6.34
CA ARG A 114 2.05 21.33 -6.71
C ARG A 114 3.38 20.61 -6.45
N THR A 115 4.23 20.50 -7.45
CA THR A 115 5.62 20.01 -7.29
C THR A 115 6.41 20.95 -6.39
N LEU A 116 7.46 20.45 -5.74
CA LEU A 116 8.30 21.29 -4.88
C LEU A 116 9.08 22.32 -5.72
N PRO A 117 9.51 23.45 -5.12
CA PRO A 117 10.49 24.32 -5.74
C PRO A 117 11.84 23.60 -5.90
N SER A 118 12.57 23.90 -6.98
CA SER A 118 13.91 23.35 -7.20
C SER A 118 14.99 24.30 -6.71
N ALA A 119 16.03 23.76 -6.06
CA ALA A 119 17.19 24.58 -5.68
C ALA A 119 17.82 25.26 -6.90
N LYS A 120 17.84 24.56 -8.04
CA LYS A 120 18.43 25.04 -9.30
C LYS A 120 17.80 26.36 -9.77
N ASP A 121 16.49 26.50 -9.63
CA ASP A 121 15.75 27.67 -10.11
C ASP A 121 15.92 28.90 -9.21
N HIS A 122 16.49 28.70 -8.01
CA HIS A 122 16.74 29.75 -7.04
C HIS A 122 18.21 30.15 -6.94
N VAL A 123 19.11 29.55 -7.72
CA VAL A 123 20.53 29.91 -7.73
C VAL A 123 20.70 31.33 -8.28
N GLU A 124 21.25 32.23 -7.46
CA GLU A 124 21.75 33.53 -7.90
C GLU A 124 23.23 33.63 -7.50
N PRO A 125 24.15 33.90 -8.43
CA PRO A 125 25.59 33.82 -8.18
C PRO A 125 26.11 34.64 -6.98
N THR A 126 25.47 35.76 -6.67
CA THR A 126 25.99 36.72 -5.68
C THR A 126 25.41 36.51 -4.30
N HIS A 127 24.08 36.41 -4.19
CA HIS A 127 23.35 36.47 -2.93
C HIS A 127 22.68 35.13 -2.57
N ASN A 128 22.49 34.21 -3.52
CA ASN A 128 21.96 32.87 -3.26
C ASN A 128 22.68 31.77 -4.07
N PRO A 129 24.01 31.62 -3.94
CA PRO A 129 24.78 30.66 -4.74
C PRO A 129 24.42 29.20 -4.43
N ARG A 130 23.75 28.95 -3.30
CA ARG A 130 23.29 27.62 -2.86
C ARG A 130 21.87 27.29 -3.33
N GLY A 131 21.17 28.22 -3.98
CA GLY A 131 19.79 28.00 -4.42
C GLY A 131 18.83 27.73 -3.27
N LEU A 132 19.01 28.39 -2.12
CA LEU A 132 18.12 28.21 -0.97
C LEU A 132 16.72 28.74 -1.31
N PHE A 133 15.70 27.99 -0.90
CA PHE A 133 14.31 28.35 -1.06
C PHE A 133 13.49 27.98 0.17
N ASN A 134 12.32 28.62 0.30
CA ASN A 134 11.38 28.32 1.37
C ASN A 134 10.37 27.29 0.87
N PHE A 135 10.04 26.35 1.73
CA PHE A 135 8.89 25.48 1.56
C PHE A 135 8.00 25.55 2.82
N ARG A 136 6.80 25.00 2.71
CA ARG A 136 5.80 24.95 3.77
C ARG A 136 5.19 23.57 3.79
N PHE A 137 5.11 22.99 4.97
CA PHE A 137 4.45 21.71 5.19
C PHE A 137 3.53 21.82 6.39
N GLN A 138 2.58 20.91 6.47
CA GLN A 138 1.75 20.71 7.67
C GLN A 138 2.01 19.31 8.22
N PHE A 139 1.85 19.10 9.51
CA PHE A 139 1.98 17.79 10.13
C PHE A 139 0.91 17.56 11.19
N GLY A 140 0.51 16.31 11.37
CA GLY A 140 -0.43 15.86 12.39
C GLY A 140 -0.39 14.35 12.55
N SER A 141 -1.12 13.83 13.52
CA SER A 141 -1.25 12.40 13.84
C SER A 141 -2.65 12.11 14.39
N CYS A 142 -2.93 10.87 14.74
CA CYS A 142 -4.09 10.45 15.53
C CYS A 142 -5.43 10.79 14.86
N ALA A 143 -5.65 10.24 13.66
CA ALA A 143 -6.86 10.41 12.88
C ALA A 143 -7.99 9.46 13.33
N ASN A 144 -8.17 9.24 14.63
CA ASN A 144 -9.19 8.33 15.16
C ASN A 144 -10.60 8.77 14.72
N GLN A 145 -11.25 7.93 13.93
CA GLN A 145 -12.57 8.20 13.35
C GLN A 145 -13.70 7.53 14.15
N ASN A 146 -13.41 6.76 15.20
CA ASN A 146 -14.42 6.14 16.05
C ASN A 146 -15.09 7.19 16.96
N PRO A 147 -16.40 7.47 16.85
CA PRO A 147 -17.06 8.50 17.65
C PRO A 147 -17.07 8.25 19.16
N LYS A 148 -16.76 7.02 19.61
CA LYS A 148 -16.72 6.70 21.04
C LYS A 148 -15.52 7.33 21.76
N ASN A 149 -14.40 7.48 21.07
CA ASN A 149 -13.12 7.91 21.64
C ASN A 149 -12.26 8.79 20.68
N GLY A 150 -12.80 9.15 19.52
CA GLY A 150 -12.17 10.01 18.51
C GLY A 150 -13.12 11.12 18.04
N ILE A 151 -12.69 11.87 17.00
CA ILE A 151 -13.45 13.03 16.49
C ILE A 151 -14.55 12.64 15.49
N GLY A 152 -14.66 11.35 15.17
CA GLY A 152 -15.64 10.82 14.24
C GLY A 152 -15.18 10.85 12.77
N PRO A 153 -15.92 10.17 11.87
CA PRO A 153 -15.54 9.99 10.47
C PRO A 153 -15.55 11.29 9.65
N SER A 154 -16.18 12.36 10.16
CA SER A 154 -16.18 13.65 9.48
C SER A 154 -14.80 14.31 9.47
N LEU A 155 -13.95 14.03 10.47
CA LEU A 155 -12.60 14.58 10.62
C LEU A 155 -12.51 16.09 10.25
N PRO A 156 -13.18 17.00 10.98
CA PRO A 156 -13.35 18.40 10.60
C PRO A 156 -12.04 19.18 10.45
N THR A 157 -10.95 18.71 11.08
CA THR A 157 -9.60 19.24 10.90
C THR A 157 -9.18 19.20 9.44
N TYR A 158 -9.38 18.07 8.73
CA TYR A 158 -9.08 17.99 7.29
C TYR A 158 -9.91 18.94 6.45
N GLY A 159 -11.18 19.15 6.81
CA GLY A 159 -12.03 20.13 6.13
C GLY A 159 -11.50 21.56 6.30
N THR A 160 -10.99 21.90 7.48
CA THR A 160 -10.37 23.20 7.76
C THR A 160 -9.04 23.35 7.03
N MET A 161 -8.18 22.34 7.09
CA MET A 161 -6.92 22.33 6.33
C MET A 161 -7.18 22.47 4.84
N ALA A 162 -8.17 21.78 4.28
CA ALA A 162 -8.51 21.90 2.86
C ALA A 162 -8.87 23.34 2.47
N ARG A 163 -9.68 24.04 3.30
CA ARG A 163 -10.06 25.43 3.03
C ARG A 163 -8.91 26.42 3.22
N GLU A 164 -8.06 26.19 4.21
CA GLU A 164 -7.09 27.20 4.64
C GLU A 164 -5.69 27.02 4.07
N LEU A 165 -5.30 25.77 3.77
CA LEU A 165 -3.92 25.37 3.48
C LEU A 165 -3.69 24.90 2.04
N LEU A 166 -4.71 24.43 1.30
CA LEU A 166 -4.54 24.07 -0.12
C LEU A 166 -4.05 25.29 -0.91
N GLY A 167 -3.06 25.07 -1.77
CA GLY A 167 -2.37 26.14 -2.51
C GLY A 167 -1.38 26.97 -1.70
N LYS A 168 -1.29 26.80 -0.37
CA LYS A 168 -0.32 27.49 0.50
C LYS A 168 0.73 26.56 1.11
N THR A 169 0.45 25.26 1.11
CA THR A 169 1.28 24.19 1.67
C THR A 169 1.75 23.29 0.54
N HIS A 170 2.98 22.81 0.61
CA HIS A 170 3.60 21.98 -0.44
C HIS A 170 3.36 20.49 -0.21
N PHE A 171 3.43 20.04 1.04
CA PHE A 171 3.17 18.66 1.41
C PHE A 171 2.71 18.53 2.86
N SER A 172 2.25 17.34 3.20
CA SER A 172 1.70 16.96 4.50
C SER A 172 2.48 15.80 5.10
N ILE A 173 2.58 15.76 6.43
CA ILE A 173 3.13 14.61 7.17
C ILE A 173 2.02 14.05 8.06
N MET A 174 1.62 12.80 7.81
CA MET A 174 0.83 12.01 8.76
C MET A 174 1.80 11.21 9.62
N ASN A 175 2.00 11.65 10.86
CA ASN A 175 3.01 11.14 11.78
C ASN A 175 2.42 10.09 12.71
N GLY A 176 1.90 9.00 12.16
CA GLY A 176 1.32 7.90 12.91
C GLY A 176 -0.16 8.02 13.18
N ASP A 177 -0.77 6.88 13.51
CA ASP A 177 -2.18 6.75 13.87
C ASP A 177 -3.12 7.30 12.79
N PHE A 178 -2.79 7.02 11.53
CA PHE A 178 -3.68 7.21 10.41
C PHE A 178 -4.93 6.34 10.52
N ILE A 179 -4.79 5.12 11.06
CA ILE A 179 -5.90 4.23 11.41
C ILE A 179 -5.84 3.81 12.89
N TYR A 180 -6.95 3.28 13.41
CA TYR A 180 -7.05 2.57 14.69
C TYR A 180 -7.82 1.25 14.50
N GLU A 181 -7.65 0.30 15.41
CA GLU A 181 -8.18 -1.06 15.37
C GLU A 181 -9.72 -1.09 15.43
N GLU A 182 -10.37 -1.57 14.38
CA GLU A 182 -11.82 -1.82 14.34
C GLU A 182 -12.21 -3.15 13.65
N HIS A 183 -11.43 -3.64 12.67
CA HIS A 183 -11.78 -4.80 11.84
C HIS A 183 -10.69 -5.89 11.82
N ARG A 184 -9.87 -5.99 12.86
CA ARG A 184 -8.61 -6.73 12.85
C ARG A 184 -8.76 -8.25 12.74
N SER A 185 -9.90 -8.82 13.16
CA SER A 185 -10.19 -10.26 13.06
C SER A 185 -11.06 -10.66 11.88
N MET A 186 -11.19 -9.83 10.84
CA MET A 186 -11.92 -10.24 9.62
C MET A 186 -11.40 -11.60 9.12
N PRO A 187 -12.25 -12.63 8.99
CA PRO A 187 -11.84 -13.92 8.45
C PRO A 187 -11.44 -13.83 6.96
N VAL A 188 -10.46 -14.64 6.55
CA VAL A 188 -10.09 -14.76 5.12
C VAL A 188 -11.28 -15.17 4.26
N SER A 189 -12.18 -16.02 4.76
CA SER A 189 -13.40 -16.42 4.04
C SER A 189 -14.29 -15.24 3.66
N ASP A 190 -14.36 -14.23 4.53
CA ASP A 190 -15.22 -13.07 4.33
C ASP A 190 -14.58 -12.15 3.29
N TRP A 191 -13.25 -11.97 3.34
CA TRP A 191 -12.50 -11.24 2.32
C TRP A 191 -12.62 -11.92 0.94
N LEU A 192 -12.49 -13.26 0.87
CA LEU A 192 -12.66 -14.01 -0.38
C LEU A 192 -14.07 -13.84 -0.95
N MET A 193 -15.09 -13.87 -0.10
CA MET A 193 -16.48 -13.63 -0.51
C MET A 193 -16.65 -12.23 -1.12
N GLU A 194 -16.06 -11.20 -0.52
CA GLU A 194 -16.07 -9.83 -1.07
C GLU A 194 -15.34 -9.73 -2.41
N ALA A 195 -14.19 -10.40 -2.55
CA ALA A 195 -13.43 -10.46 -3.79
C ALA A 195 -14.13 -11.31 -4.88
N GLY A 196 -15.11 -12.15 -4.49
CA GLY A 196 -15.77 -13.10 -5.38
C GLY A 196 -14.89 -14.30 -5.72
N LEU A 197 -14.05 -14.73 -4.78
CA LEU A 197 -13.10 -15.83 -4.92
C LEU A 197 -13.54 -17.06 -4.12
N THR A 198 -13.15 -18.23 -4.60
CA THR A 198 -13.26 -19.49 -3.85
C THR A 198 -12.01 -19.75 -3.00
N ALA A 199 -12.10 -20.72 -2.08
CA ALA A 199 -11.00 -21.05 -1.17
C ALA A 199 -9.72 -21.51 -1.89
N ASP A 200 -9.84 -22.21 -3.01
CA ASP A 200 -8.69 -22.62 -3.84
C ASP A 200 -8.00 -21.44 -4.55
N GLN A 201 -8.69 -20.31 -4.69
CA GLN A 201 -8.17 -19.08 -5.26
C GLN A 201 -7.56 -18.13 -4.21
N THR A 202 -7.40 -18.57 -2.96
CA THR A 202 -6.85 -17.72 -1.88
C THR A 202 -5.49 -17.13 -2.31
N PRO A 203 -5.26 -15.81 -2.17
CA PRO A 203 -3.94 -15.21 -2.42
C PRO A 203 -2.85 -15.77 -1.49
N GLY A 204 -1.60 -15.80 -1.96
CA GLY A 204 -0.48 -16.35 -1.20
C GLY A 204 -0.31 -15.71 0.18
N ILE A 205 -0.38 -14.38 0.26
CA ILE A 205 -0.24 -13.65 1.51
C ILE A 205 -1.34 -14.01 2.52
N LEU A 206 -2.57 -14.27 2.09
CA LEU A 206 -3.68 -14.63 2.96
C LEU A 206 -3.57 -16.05 3.51
N ARG A 207 -2.82 -16.93 2.86
CA ARG A 207 -2.43 -18.23 3.42
C ARG A 207 -1.35 -18.11 4.49
N LEU A 208 -0.37 -17.23 4.27
CA LEU A 208 0.82 -17.09 5.12
C LEU A 208 0.58 -16.19 6.34
N ALA A 209 -0.23 -15.14 6.16
CA ALA A 209 -0.52 -14.11 7.14
C ALA A 209 -2.02 -13.73 7.09
N PRO A 210 -2.93 -14.63 7.48
CA PRO A 210 -4.38 -14.44 7.31
C PRO A 210 -4.93 -13.17 7.97
N ASN A 211 -4.32 -12.70 9.05
CA ASN A 211 -4.74 -11.47 9.74
C ASN A 211 -4.57 -10.20 8.89
N VAL A 212 -3.82 -10.25 7.77
CA VAL A 212 -3.72 -9.09 6.86
C VAL A 212 -5.08 -8.70 6.27
N ALA A 213 -6.02 -9.64 6.14
CA ALA A 213 -7.39 -9.35 5.70
C ALA A 213 -8.07 -8.31 6.59
N GLY A 214 -7.96 -8.47 7.91
CA GLY A 214 -8.54 -7.53 8.87
C GLY A 214 -7.87 -6.16 8.86
N LEU A 215 -6.56 -6.11 8.61
CA LEU A 215 -5.84 -4.85 8.41
C LEU A 215 -6.31 -4.12 7.16
N TRP A 216 -6.40 -4.82 6.02
CA TRP A 216 -6.89 -4.26 4.76
C TRP A 216 -8.32 -3.72 4.92
N GLU A 217 -9.22 -4.49 5.54
CA GLU A 217 -10.58 -4.02 5.84
C GLU A 217 -10.59 -2.79 6.73
N ASN A 218 -9.72 -2.74 7.73
CA ASN A 218 -9.59 -1.57 8.59
C ASN A 218 -9.20 -0.32 7.80
N TYR A 219 -8.25 -0.43 6.85
CA TYR A 219 -7.88 0.68 5.98
C TYR A 219 -9.02 1.08 5.03
N LYS A 220 -9.70 0.12 4.38
CA LYS A 220 -10.89 0.39 3.54
C LYS A 220 -11.93 1.18 4.32
N SER A 221 -12.24 0.75 5.55
CA SER A 221 -13.20 1.44 6.41
C SER A 221 -12.80 2.88 6.72
N TYR A 222 -11.54 3.15 7.05
CA TYR A 222 -11.04 4.51 7.32
C TYR A 222 -11.06 5.41 6.08
N LEU A 223 -10.66 4.88 4.92
CA LEU A 223 -10.67 5.62 3.66
C LEU A 223 -12.09 5.86 3.14
N GLY A 224 -12.99 4.89 3.30
CA GLY A 224 -14.36 4.95 2.80
C GLY A 224 -15.25 5.94 3.56
N ARG A 225 -15.06 6.09 4.88
CA ARG A 225 -15.90 6.99 5.69
C ARG A 225 -15.33 8.41 5.86
N GLY A 226 -14.02 8.58 5.70
CA GLY A 226 -13.31 9.84 5.91
C GLY A 226 -13.44 10.85 4.76
N VAL A 227 -14.61 11.47 4.55
CA VAL A 227 -14.87 12.35 3.39
C VAL A 227 -13.89 13.54 3.29
N ASN A 228 -13.67 14.26 4.39
CA ASN A 228 -12.74 15.41 4.40
C ASN A 228 -11.28 14.96 4.20
N MET A 229 -10.92 13.81 4.77
CA MET A 229 -9.60 13.22 4.63
C MET A 229 -9.33 12.79 3.19
N ALA A 230 -10.28 12.12 2.53
CA ALA A 230 -10.17 11.76 1.13
C ALA A 230 -10.03 13.00 0.21
N ASN A 231 -10.78 14.07 0.48
CA ASN A 231 -10.63 15.33 -0.26
C ASN A 231 -9.25 15.99 -0.04
N TRP A 232 -8.69 15.88 1.16
CA TRP A 232 -7.35 16.36 1.45
C TRP A 232 -6.28 15.53 0.74
N GLN A 233 -6.34 14.21 0.84
CA GLN A 233 -5.33 13.30 0.30
C GLN A 233 -5.24 13.31 -1.23
N ARG A 234 -6.34 13.59 -1.94
CA ARG A 234 -6.32 13.79 -3.40
C ARG A 234 -5.78 15.15 -3.86
N ASN A 235 -5.55 16.09 -2.92
CA ASN A 235 -5.11 17.45 -3.22
C ASN A 235 -3.81 17.88 -2.50
N MET A 236 -3.33 17.08 -1.55
CA MET A 236 -2.13 17.35 -0.78
C MET A 236 -1.27 16.10 -0.70
N PRO A 237 -0.12 16.07 -1.38
CA PRO A 237 0.87 15.00 -1.22
C PRO A 237 1.21 14.81 0.26
N THR A 238 1.02 13.59 0.76
CA THR A 238 1.23 13.25 2.16
C THR A 238 2.28 12.15 2.28
N VAL A 239 3.29 12.37 3.12
CA VAL A 239 4.19 11.29 3.58
C VAL A 239 3.65 10.74 4.90
N PHE A 240 3.80 9.44 5.12
CA PHE A 240 3.20 8.73 6.24
C PHE A 240 4.28 8.06 7.06
N THR A 241 4.30 8.30 8.36
CA THR A 241 5.03 7.43 9.30
C THR A 241 3.99 6.56 9.97
N PHE A 242 4.25 5.27 10.13
CA PHE A 242 3.40 4.44 10.99
C PHE A 242 3.78 4.66 12.45
N ASP A 243 2.79 4.60 13.32
CA ASP A 243 2.95 4.35 14.75
C ASP A 243 2.36 2.97 15.07
N ASP A 244 2.07 2.69 16.33
CA ASP A 244 1.54 1.42 16.79
C ASP A 244 0.17 1.07 16.17
N HIS A 245 -0.76 2.02 16.03
CA HIS A 245 -2.11 1.74 15.54
C HIS A 245 -2.23 1.41 14.04
N GLU A 246 -1.20 1.64 13.22
CA GLU A 246 -1.12 1.03 11.88
C GLU A 246 -0.90 -0.48 11.95
N LEU A 247 -0.34 -0.94 13.07
CA LEU A 247 0.04 -2.31 13.34
C LEU A 247 -0.92 -2.91 14.41
N VAL A 248 -0.53 -2.81 15.68
CA VAL A 248 -1.32 -3.06 16.89
C VAL A 248 -0.82 -2.10 17.96
N ASN A 249 -1.73 -1.43 18.66
CA ASN A 249 -1.49 -0.53 19.79
C ASN A 249 -0.36 -1.02 20.74
N ASP A 250 0.43 -0.12 21.32
CA ASP A 250 1.50 -0.37 22.30
C ASP A 250 2.53 -1.45 21.88
N MET A 251 2.73 -1.63 20.57
CA MET A 251 3.67 -2.62 20.04
C MET A 251 5.13 -2.26 20.41
N ARG A 252 5.89 -3.27 20.88
CA ARG A 252 7.28 -3.09 21.30
C ARG A 252 8.10 -4.35 21.10
N GLY A 253 9.43 -4.22 21.19
CA GLY A 253 10.34 -5.36 21.23
C GLY A 253 10.44 -6.15 19.93
N CYS A 254 9.90 -5.64 18.82
CA CYS A 254 9.87 -6.33 17.53
C CYS A 254 11.27 -6.65 16.96
N GLY A 255 12.29 -5.90 17.39
CA GLY A 255 13.69 -6.15 17.03
C GLY A 255 14.49 -6.94 18.08
N THR A 256 13.87 -7.37 19.17
CA THR A 256 14.57 -7.99 20.31
C THR A 256 14.55 -9.51 20.18
N ILE A 257 15.68 -10.12 19.83
CA ILE A 257 15.82 -11.58 19.75
C ILE A 257 15.46 -12.23 21.09
N GLY A 258 14.66 -13.29 21.02
CA GLY A 258 14.12 -14.01 22.19
C GLY A 258 12.86 -13.38 22.79
N PHE A 259 12.42 -12.22 22.28
CA PHE A 259 11.16 -11.62 22.74
C PHE A 259 9.97 -12.43 22.22
N ARG A 260 9.09 -12.83 23.14
CA ARG A 260 7.93 -13.67 22.87
C ARG A 260 6.68 -12.97 23.35
N GLU A 261 6.04 -12.28 22.43
CA GLU A 261 4.88 -11.44 22.70
C GLU A 261 4.05 -11.33 21.41
N ARG A 262 2.72 -11.30 21.55
CA ARG A 262 1.76 -11.36 20.45
C ARG A 262 1.90 -10.18 19.49
N ARG A 263 1.90 -8.96 20.03
CA ARG A 263 1.97 -7.72 19.25
C ARG A 263 3.31 -7.62 18.52
N ALA A 264 4.42 -7.98 19.17
CA ALA A 264 5.76 -7.92 18.59
C ALA A 264 5.90 -8.69 17.28
N VAL A 265 5.36 -9.90 17.21
CA VAL A 265 5.41 -10.76 16.01
C VAL A 265 4.28 -10.47 15.01
N PHE A 266 3.47 -9.44 15.27
CA PHE A 266 2.48 -8.92 14.32
C PHE A 266 3.04 -7.81 13.43
N ARG A 267 4.19 -7.22 13.81
CA ARG A 267 4.84 -6.10 13.09
C ARG A 267 4.82 -6.29 11.57
N ASP A 268 5.31 -7.42 11.10
CA ASP A 268 5.51 -7.65 9.66
C ASP A 268 4.18 -7.75 8.91
N ILE A 269 3.16 -8.34 9.52
CA ILE A 269 1.79 -8.39 8.99
C ILE A 269 1.21 -6.98 8.89
N GLY A 270 1.38 -6.15 9.92
CA GLY A 270 0.96 -4.76 9.91
C GLY A 270 1.69 -3.93 8.85
N ILE A 271 3.01 -4.05 8.76
CA ILE A 271 3.81 -3.31 7.76
C ILE A 271 3.44 -3.73 6.33
N ARG A 272 3.06 -5.00 6.11
CA ARG A 272 2.54 -5.47 4.81
C ARG A 272 1.33 -4.65 4.37
N ALA A 273 0.29 -4.57 5.21
CA ALA A 273 -0.90 -3.79 4.91
C ALA A 273 -0.61 -2.29 4.83
N TRP A 274 0.24 -1.77 5.71
CA TRP A 274 0.69 -0.38 5.66
C TRP A 274 1.32 -0.04 4.30
N ASN A 275 2.18 -0.91 3.77
CA ASN A 275 2.79 -0.72 2.44
C ASN A 275 1.77 -0.71 1.31
N ASP A 276 0.74 -1.57 1.38
CA ASP A 276 -0.32 -1.62 0.37
C ASP A 276 -1.16 -0.34 0.37
N TYR A 277 -1.36 0.29 1.52
CA TYR A 277 -2.29 1.42 1.66
C TYR A 277 -1.65 2.80 1.70
N VAL A 278 -0.56 3.01 2.44
CA VAL A 278 0.02 4.36 2.64
C VAL A 278 1.55 4.38 2.62
N GLY A 279 2.22 3.24 2.79
CA GLY A 279 3.68 3.16 2.91
C GLY A 279 4.45 3.49 1.63
N TRP A 280 3.82 3.28 0.47
CA TRP A 280 4.33 3.68 -0.84
C TRP A 280 4.61 5.18 -0.97
N ALA A 281 4.01 6.01 -0.12
CA ALA A 281 4.14 7.45 -0.14
C ALA A 281 5.46 7.97 0.46
N ASN A 282 6.36 7.08 0.87
CA ASN A 282 7.60 7.41 1.57
C ASN A 282 8.86 7.01 0.80
N PRO A 283 10.01 7.65 1.06
CA PRO A 283 11.30 7.08 0.69
C PRO A 283 11.55 5.82 1.52
N ARG A 284 12.18 4.80 0.91
CA ARG A 284 12.60 3.59 1.63
C ARG A 284 14.10 3.55 1.80
N ALA A 285 14.55 3.18 3.00
CA ALA A 285 15.97 2.93 3.28
C ALA A 285 16.47 1.60 2.67
N THR A 286 15.55 0.69 2.36
CA THR A 286 15.83 -0.61 1.73
C THR A 286 14.92 -0.80 0.51
N SER A 287 15.43 -1.50 -0.51
CA SER A 287 14.66 -1.92 -1.68
C SER A 287 14.01 -3.29 -1.51
N ARG A 288 14.20 -3.95 -0.37
CA ARG A 288 13.64 -5.28 -0.09
C ARG A 288 12.29 -5.18 0.61
N ASP A 289 11.37 -6.01 0.17
CA ASP A 289 10.12 -6.25 0.87
C ASP A 289 10.28 -7.32 1.95
N ILE A 290 9.28 -7.41 2.83
CA ILE A 290 9.18 -8.46 3.82
C ILE A 290 8.98 -9.80 3.11
N HIS A 291 9.76 -10.80 3.49
CA HIS A 291 9.58 -12.16 3.03
C HIS A 291 8.65 -12.92 3.99
N PHE A 292 7.52 -13.38 3.46
CA PHE A 292 6.62 -14.29 4.15
C PHE A 292 6.83 -15.71 3.60
N GLY A 293 6.88 -16.70 4.49
CA GLY A 293 7.11 -18.09 4.12
C GLY A 293 6.60 -19.05 5.18
N THR A 294 6.74 -20.35 4.92
CA THR A 294 6.44 -21.41 5.89
C THR A 294 7.68 -22.27 6.04
N ALA A 295 8.27 -22.22 7.22
CA ALA A 295 9.52 -22.91 7.49
C ALA A 295 9.34 -24.08 8.47
N LYS A 296 10.18 -25.11 8.30
CA LYS A 296 10.44 -26.15 9.29
C LYS A 296 11.73 -25.81 10.02
N LEU A 297 11.68 -25.95 11.34
CA LEU A 297 12.82 -25.82 12.24
C LEU A 297 12.94 -27.12 13.02
N GLN A 298 14.16 -27.64 13.15
CA GLN A 298 14.44 -28.85 13.91
C GLN A 298 15.20 -28.50 15.19
N GLU A 299 14.81 -29.09 16.31
CA GLU A 299 15.53 -28.91 17.58
C GLU A 299 17.01 -29.30 17.44
N GLY A 300 17.90 -28.43 17.90
CA GLY A 300 19.35 -28.61 17.80
C GLY A 300 19.94 -28.35 16.40
N SER A 301 19.11 -27.96 15.43
CA SER A 301 19.53 -27.55 14.09
C SER A 301 19.55 -26.02 13.97
N ASP A 302 20.54 -25.50 13.25
CA ASP A 302 20.63 -24.11 12.81
C ASP A 302 20.05 -23.90 11.39
N ILE A 303 19.42 -24.93 10.82
CA ILE A 303 18.83 -24.90 9.47
C ILE A 303 17.36 -24.54 9.54
N LEU A 304 17.00 -23.44 8.88
CA LEU A 304 15.64 -23.08 8.51
C LEU A 304 15.34 -23.62 7.10
N LEU A 305 14.33 -24.48 6.98
CA LEU A 305 13.93 -25.08 5.70
C LEU A 305 12.56 -24.57 5.27
N ASP A 306 12.51 -23.82 4.16
CA ASP A 306 11.30 -23.54 3.40
C ASP A 306 11.50 -24.02 1.95
N GLU A 307 10.86 -25.12 1.58
CA GLU A 307 11.01 -25.75 0.26
C GLU A 307 10.39 -24.91 -0.88
N SER A 308 9.56 -23.91 -0.54
CA SER A 308 8.93 -23.01 -1.50
C SER A 308 9.73 -21.72 -1.71
N ALA A 309 10.70 -21.44 -0.85
CA ALA A 309 11.50 -20.22 -0.90
C ALA A 309 12.82 -20.42 -1.65
N ASP A 310 13.18 -19.45 -2.48
CA ASP A 310 14.52 -19.33 -3.07
C ASP A 310 15.37 -18.39 -2.22
N PHE A 311 16.08 -18.95 -1.23
CA PHE A 311 16.94 -18.19 -0.33
C PHE A 311 18.09 -17.47 -1.06
N THR A 312 18.47 -17.89 -2.27
CA THR A 312 19.53 -17.20 -3.03
C THR A 312 19.10 -15.83 -3.54
N ARG A 313 17.78 -15.58 -3.56
CA ARG A 313 17.19 -14.29 -3.94
C ARG A 313 16.93 -13.39 -2.74
N LEU A 314 17.10 -13.90 -1.51
CA LEU A 314 16.96 -13.15 -0.28
C LEU A 314 18.30 -12.56 0.12
N ASP A 315 18.37 -11.24 0.15
CA ASP A 315 19.54 -10.54 0.68
C ASP A 315 19.46 -10.49 2.21
N LEU A 316 19.95 -11.54 2.85
CA LEU A 316 19.89 -11.69 4.31
C LEU A 316 20.62 -10.55 5.04
N SER A 317 21.56 -9.85 4.40
CA SER A 317 22.24 -8.69 4.99
C SER A 317 21.32 -7.47 5.17
N GLN A 318 20.19 -7.45 4.47
CA GLN A 318 19.15 -6.42 4.55
C GLN A 318 17.89 -6.88 5.29
N MET A 319 17.92 -8.08 5.90
CA MET A 319 16.82 -8.64 6.68
C MET A 319 17.17 -8.59 8.18
N ALA A 320 16.25 -8.09 9.00
CA ALA A 320 16.55 -7.76 10.40
C ALA A 320 16.30 -8.92 11.38
N ASN A 321 15.06 -9.43 11.44
CA ASN A 321 14.66 -10.47 12.38
C ASN A 321 13.72 -11.44 11.67
N LEU A 322 13.70 -12.68 12.13
CA LEU A 322 12.68 -13.67 11.79
C LEU A 322 11.56 -13.60 12.82
N HIS A 323 10.33 -13.36 12.37
CA HIS A 323 9.14 -13.37 13.21
C HIS A 323 8.37 -14.66 12.99
N VAL A 324 8.19 -15.45 14.05
CA VAL A 324 7.23 -16.56 14.03
C VAL A 324 5.90 -16.03 14.57
N HIS A 325 4.90 -15.96 13.69
CA HIS A 325 3.60 -15.39 14.00
C HIS A 325 2.90 -16.10 15.17
N TRP A 326 2.09 -15.34 15.91
CA TRP A 326 1.31 -15.83 17.06
C TRP A 326 0.33 -16.96 16.69
N GLY A 327 -0.26 -16.85 15.50
CA GLY A 327 -1.08 -17.90 14.87
C GLY A 327 -2.57 -17.88 15.21
N THR A 328 -3.06 -16.94 16.03
CA THR A 328 -4.50 -16.81 16.33
C THR A 328 -5.17 -15.82 15.38
N ALA A 329 -6.48 -15.99 15.12
CA ALA A 329 -7.26 -15.03 14.33
C ALA A 329 -7.33 -13.63 14.99
N SER A 330 -7.20 -13.56 16.31
CA SER A 330 -7.20 -12.33 17.11
C SER A 330 -5.83 -11.67 17.25
N ALA A 331 -4.79 -12.14 16.53
CA ALA A 331 -3.43 -11.66 16.71
C ALA A 331 -3.26 -10.15 16.48
N GLY A 332 -4.11 -9.53 15.66
CA GLY A 332 -4.11 -8.10 15.37
C GLY A 332 -5.05 -7.23 16.20
N GLU A 333 -5.81 -7.81 17.13
CA GLU A 333 -6.80 -7.07 17.94
C GLU A 333 -6.13 -6.25 19.06
N ASP A 334 -6.68 -5.06 19.33
CA ASP A 334 -6.29 -4.27 20.51
C ASP A 334 -7.10 -4.70 21.74
N ASP A 335 -6.73 -5.85 22.30
CA ASP A 335 -7.23 -6.31 23.60
C ASP A 335 -6.08 -6.86 24.44
N ILE A 336 -5.75 -6.15 25.52
CA ILE A 336 -4.67 -6.52 26.45
C ILE A 336 -4.85 -7.88 27.12
N ARG A 337 -6.07 -8.42 27.14
CA ARG A 337 -6.33 -9.77 27.67
C ARG A 337 -5.69 -10.84 26.79
N LEU A 338 -5.66 -10.62 25.48
CA LEU A 338 -5.07 -11.55 24.50
C LEU A 338 -3.56 -11.70 24.70
N ASP A 339 -2.90 -10.70 25.29
CA ASP A 339 -1.45 -10.73 25.56
C ASP A 339 -1.08 -11.74 26.66
N LYS A 340 -2.08 -12.21 27.43
CA LYS A 340 -1.93 -13.25 28.46
C LYS A 340 -2.27 -14.65 27.96
N GLU A 341 -2.88 -14.77 26.78
CA GLU A 341 -3.23 -16.06 26.19
C GLU A 341 -1.98 -16.72 25.60
N PRO A 342 -1.86 -18.06 25.60
CA PRO A 342 -0.76 -18.72 24.91
C PRO A 342 -0.90 -18.57 23.38
N PRO A 343 0.21 -18.55 22.63
CA PRO A 343 0.14 -18.54 21.18
C PRO A 343 -0.42 -19.86 20.64
N ALA A 344 -1.13 -19.78 19.50
CA ALA A 344 -1.54 -20.98 18.76
C ALA A 344 -0.32 -21.69 18.15
N ASN A 345 0.71 -20.93 17.77
CA ASN A 345 2.01 -21.48 17.41
C ASN A 345 2.93 -21.49 18.65
N PRO A 346 3.30 -22.66 19.20
CA PRO A 346 4.14 -22.73 20.40
C PRO A 346 5.54 -22.14 20.20
N ASN A 347 5.97 -21.95 18.94
CA ASN A 347 7.26 -21.36 18.58
C ASN A 347 7.16 -19.85 18.27
N ALA A 348 6.01 -19.20 18.49
CA ALA A 348 5.86 -17.77 18.25
C ALA A 348 6.91 -16.94 19.02
N GLY A 349 7.54 -16.00 18.34
CA GLY A 349 8.60 -15.16 18.91
C GLY A 349 9.47 -14.47 17.85
N VAL A 350 10.39 -13.64 18.35
CA VAL A 350 11.39 -12.91 17.54
C VAL A 350 12.72 -13.66 17.58
N PHE A 351 13.25 -13.98 16.41
CA PHE A 351 14.51 -14.70 16.20
C PHE A 351 15.45 -13.85 15.32
N GLY A 352 16.74 -14.20 15.29
CA GLY A 352 17.75 -13.50 14.48
C GLY A 352 19.09 -14.20 14.47
#